data_AF-A0A8E2EF97-F1
#
_entry.id   AF-A0A8E2EF97-F1
#
_cell.length_a   1.000
_cell.length_b   1.000
_cell.length_c   1.000
_cell.angle_alpha   90.00
_cell.angle_beta   90.00
_cell.angle_gamma   90.00
#
_symmetry.space_group_name_H-M   'P 1'
#
loop_
_entity.id
_entity.type
_entity.pdbx_description
1 polymer ?
#
loop_
_entity_poly.entity_id
_entity_poly.type
_entity_poly.pdbx_seq_one_letter_code
_entity_poly.pdbx_strand_id
1 'polypeptide(L)'
;MHWQNDPGQRTQRALCSTRKRVSGSSNLIIICEVARTVLNQYDFPRGDITSSPARAMQLQQHIIQAQLDVENAACSTQSPHWYISDRSGIDPIAYTHVFVGEEGIACFGGLA
;
A
#
# COMPACT_ATOMS: atom_id res chain seq x y z
N MET A 1 8.74 -16.85 2.73
CA MET A 1 7.48 -16.08 2.85
C MET A 1 6.86 -15.87 1.47
N HIS A 2 5.60 -16.28 1.30
CA HIS A 2 4.92 -16.58 0.02
C HIS A 2 3.77 -15.58 -0.26
N TRP A 3 4.06 -14.28 -0.23
CA TRP A 3 3.01 -13.25 -0.29
C TRP A 3 2.34 -13.05 -1.66
N GLN A 4 2.91 -13.54 -2.77
CA GLN A 4 2.33 -13.36 -4.12
C GLN A 4 1.28 -14.41 -4.50
N ASN A 5 1.09 -15.46 -3.68
CA ASN A 5 0.21 -16.59 -3.95
C ASN A 5 -0.69 -16.91 -2.74
N ASP A 6 -0.94 -15.90 -1.90
CA ASP A 6 -1.90 -16.03 -0.81
C ASP A 6 -3.33 -15.99 -1.39
N PRO A 7 -4.16 -17.04 -1.19
CA PRO A 7 -5.54 -17.07 -1.69
C PRO A 7 -6.39 -15.89 -1.18
N GLY A 8 -6.03 -15.27 -0.05
CA GLY A 8 -6.68 -14.05 0.44
C GLY A 8 -6.50 -12.84 -0.50
N GLN A 9 -5.45 -12.80 -1.32
CA GLN A 9 -5.19 -11.71 -2.25
C GLN A 9 -5.94 -11.84 -3.59
N ARG A 10 -6.42 -13.04 -3.95
CA ARG A 10 -7.24 -13.23 -5.17
C ARG A 10 -8.64 -12.64 -5.03
N THR A 11 -9.21 -12.64 -3.83
CA THR A 11 -10.58 -12.16 -3.57
C THR A 11 -10.66 -10.63 -3.53
N GLN A 12 -9.62 -9.93 -3.03
CA GLN A 12 -9.57 -8.47 -3.04
C GLN A 12 -9.33 -7.88 -4.44
N ARG A 13 -8.47 -8.54 -5.25
CA ARG A 13 -8.30 -8.18 -6.66
C ARG A 13 -9.62 -8.29 -7.43
N ALA A 14 -10.43 -9.30 -7.12
CA ALA A 14 -11.75 -9.48 -7.68
C ALA A 14 -12.71 -8.35 -7.26
N LEU A 15 -12.61 -7.79 -6.05
CA LEU A 15 -13.38 -6.61 -5.63
C LEU A 15 -12.96 -5.35 -6.39
N CYS A 16 -11.65 -5.14 -6.57
CA CYS A 16 -11.11 -4.04 -7.39
C CYS A 16 -11.52 -4.12 -8.87
N SER A 17 -11.54 -5.33 -9.46
CA SER A 17 -11.93 -5.53 -10.86
C SER A 17 -13.45 -5.60 -11.07
N THR A 18 -14.21 -6.02 -10.05
CA THR A 18 -15.67 -6.14 -10.13
C THR A 18 -16.30 -4.82 -9.74
N ARG A 19 -16.30 -3.86 -10.67
CA ARG A 19 -17.15 -2.66 -10.61
C ARG A 19 -18.61 -3.04 -10.83
N LYS A 20 -19.19 -3.88 -9.96
CA LYS A 20 -20.65 -4.02 -9.91
C LYS A 20 -21.17 -2.83 -9.11
N ARG A 21 -21.78 -1.89 -9.83
CA ARG A 21 -22.64 -0.85 -9.27
C ARG A 21 -23.57 -1.50 -8.24
N VAL A 22 -23.24 -1.37 -6.95
CA VAL A 22 -24.24 -1.49 -5.90
C VAL A 22 -25.09 -0.24 -6.05
N SER A 23 -26.26 -0.45 -6.65
CA SER A 23 -27.28 0.57 -6.89
C SER A 23 -27.72 1.15 -5.55
N GLY A 24 -27.10 2.26 -5.13
CA GLY A 24 -27.51 3.01 -3.93
C GLY A 24 -26.53 4.06 -3.42
N SER A 25 -25.23 3.95 -3.70
CA SER A 25 -24.24 4.95 -3.26
C SER A 25 -23.21 5.22 -4.36
N SER A 26 -23.41 6.31 -5.11
CA SER A 26 -22.58 6.70 -6.25
C SER A 26 -21.17 7.18 -5.87
N ASN A 27 -20.81 7.12 -4.58
CA ASN A 27 -19.68 7.86 -4.02
C ASN A 27 -18.61 6.99 -3.35
N LEU A 28 -18.57 5.67 -3.60
CA LEU A 28 -17.53 4.79 -3.06
C LEU A 28 -16.32 4.67 -4.00
N ILE A 29 -15.12 4.96 -3.48
CA ILE A 29 -13.82 4.78 -4.17
C ILE A 29 -13.15 3.50 -3.62
N ILE A 30 -12.55 2.71 -4.50
CA ILE A 30 -11.75 1.54 -4.10
C ILE A 30 -10.29 1.84 -4.42
N ILE A 31 -9.45 1.89 -3.39
CA ILE A 31 -8.00 2.00 -3.50
C ILE A 31 -7.44 0.59 -3.47
N CYS A 32 -6.81 0.16 -4.57
CA CYS A 32 -6.22 -1.16 -4.70
C CYS A 32 -4.76 -1.16 -4.21
N GLU A 33 -4.24 -2.33 -3.88
CA GLU A 33 -2.89 -2.53 -3.33
C GLU A 33 -1.79 -1.71 -4.04
N VAL A 34 -1.36 -0.63 -3.37
CA VAL A 34 -0.38 0.34 -3.91
C VAL A 34 1.03 -0.24 -3.94
N ALA A 35 1.37 -1.10 -2.97
CA ALA A 35 2.70 -1.70 -2.86
C ALA A 35 3.14 -2.42 -4.13
N ARG A 36 2.22 -3.10 -4.82
CA ARG A 36 2.51 -3.81 -6.07
C ARG A 36 2.82 -2.85 -7.22
N THR A 37 2.13 -1.73 -7.28
CA THR A 37 2.39 -0.68 -8.27
C THR A 37 3.78 -0.09 -8.05
N VAL A 38 4.14 0.19 -6.80
CA VAL A 38 5.47 0.71 -6.43
C VAL A 38 6.58 -0.29 -6.78
N LEU A 39 6.40 -1.58 -6.46
CA LEU A 39 7.38 -2.62 -6.82
C LEU A 39 7.65 -2.69 -8.32
N ASN A 40 6.58 -2.61 -9.14
CA ASN A 40 6.69 -2.63 -10.60
C ASN A 40 7.28 -1.32 -11.16
N GLN A 41 6.95 -0.18 -10.56
CA GLN A 41 7.39 1.14 -11.04
C GLN A 41 8.89 1.37 -10.82
N TYR A 42 9.42 0.92 -9.69
CA TYR A 42 10.82 1.15 -9.30
C TYR A 42 11.72 -0.07 -9.51
N ASP A 43 11.21 -1.12 -10.16
CA ASP A 43 11.91 -2.38 -10.49
C ASP A 43 12.71 -2.94 -9.30
N PHE A 44 12.08 -3.02 -8.13
CA PHE A 44 12.73 -3.59 -6.94
C PHE A 44 12.76 -5.12 -7.06
N PRO A 45 13.94 -5.75 -7.25
CA PRO A 45 14.02 -7.20 -7.28
C PRO A 45 13.79 -7.74 -5.87
N ARG A 46 13.12 -8.89 -5.76
CA ARG A 46 12.79 -9.53 -4.47
C ARG A 46 14.01 -9.69 -3.56
N GLY A 47 15.18 -9.99 -4.14
CA GLY A 47 16.42 -10.19 -3.41
C GLY A 47 16.83 -8.97 -2.60
N ASP A 48 16.66 -7.76 -3.15
CA ASP A 48 17.11 -6.51 -2.55
C ASP A 48 16.33 -6.14 -1.29
N ILE A 49 15.06 -6.54 -1.23
CA ILE A 49 14.16 -6.25 -0.09
C ILE A 49 14.61 -7.03 1.14
N THR A 50 15.16 -8.24 0.95
CA THR A 50 15.57 -9.12 2.05
C THR A 50 17.07 -9.04 2.37
N SER A 51 17.89 -8.61 1.41
CA SER A 51 19.35 -8.60 1.55
C SER A 51 19.90 -7.25 2.00
N SER A 52 19.15 -6.16 1.79
CA SER A 52 19.61 -4.80 2.09
C SER A 52 18.56 -4.04 2.91
N PRO A 53 18.82 -3.80 4.21
CA PRO A 53 17.96 -2.97 5.05
C PRO A 53 17.72 -1.57 4.47
N ALA A 54 18.73 -0.97 3.82
CA ALA A 54 18.61 0.35 3.19
C ALA A 54 17.63 0.33 2.00
N ARG A 55 17.68 -0.69 1.14
CA ARG A 55 16.74 -0.86 0.02
C ARG A 55 15.34 -1.19 0.52
N ALA A 56 15.24 -2.00 1.58
CA ALA A 56 13.97 -2.30 2.23
C ALA A 56 13.32 -1.03 2.79
N MET A 57 14.09 -0.19 3.48
CA MET A 57 13.64 1.11 4.01
C MET A 57 13.15 2.03 2.89
N GLN A 58 13.94 2.18 1.83
CA GLN A 58 13.58 3.00 0.67
C GLN A 58 12.27 2.53 0.02
N LEU A 59 12.10 1.22 -0.14
CA LEU A 59 10.86 0.66 -0.65
C LEU A 59 9.67 0.98 0.27
N GLN A 60 9.78 0.79 1.58
CA GLN A 60 8.68 1.09 2.51
C GLN A 60 8.31 2.57 2.50
N GLN A 61 9.29 3.47 2.39
CA GLN A 61 9.06 4.92 2.21
C GLN A 61 8.30 5.22 0.90
N HIS A 62 8.66 4.58 -0.21
CA HIS A 62 7.93 4.75 -1.46
C HIS A 62 6.50 4.22 -1.38
N ILE A 63 6.28 3.09 -0.70
CA ILE A 63 4.94 2.52 -0.53
C ILE A 63 4.06 3.45 0.32
N ILE A 64 4.55 3.93 1.46
CA ILE A 64 3.73 4.80 2.34
C ILE A 64 3.40 6.13 1.66
N GLN A 65 4.35 6.73 0.92
CA GLN A 65 4.10 7.97 0.19
C GLN A 65 3.05 7.76 -0.90
N ALA A 66 3.21 6.71 -1.72
CA ALA A 66 2.25 6.42 -2.78
C ALA A 66 0.85 6.10 -2.22
N GLN A 67 0.77 5.42 -1.07
CA GLN A 67 -0.50 5.16 -0.39
C GLN A 67 -1.17 6.46 0.06
N LEU A 68 -0.42 7.35 0.70
CA LEU A 68 -0.90 8.66 1.13
C LEU A 68 -1.37 9.51 -0.06
N ASP A 69 -0.64 9.51 -1.17
CA ASP A 69 -1.00 10.27 -2.36
C ASP A 69 -2.35 9.81 -2.95
N VAL A 70 -2.59 8.50 -2.99
CA VAL A 70 -3.85 7.93 -3.49
C VAL A 70 -5.02 8.19 -2.53
N GLU A 71 -4.79 8.10 -1.22
CA GLU A 71 -5.79 8.44 -0.21
C GLU A 71 -6.15 9.93 -0.24
N ASN A 72 -5.16 10.82 -0.35
CA ASN A 72 -5.38 12.26 -0.51
C ASN A 72 -6.15 12.57 -1.80
N ALA A 73 -5.81 11.91 -2.91
CA ALA A 73 -6.54 12.07 -4.16
C ALA A 73 -8.01 11.64 -4.00
N ALA A 74 -8.27 10.53 -3.30
CA ALA A 74 -9.62 10.06 -3.00
C ALA A 74 -10.41 11.02 -2.09
N CYS A 75 -9.73 11.72 -1.17
CA CYS A 75 -10.33 12.74 -0.30
C CYS A 75 -10.54 14.10 -0.99
N SER A 76 -9.74 14.43 -2.00
CA SER A 76 -9.76 15.75 -2.68
C SER A 76 -10.93 15.95 -3.65
N THR A 77 -11.72 14.91 -3.89
CA THR A 77 -12.89 14.97 -4.78
C THR A 77 -14.00 15.86 -4.18
N GLN A 78 -14.66 16.67 -5.02
CA GLN A 78 -15.60 17.74 -4.62
C GLN A 78 -16.88 17.27 -3.89
N SER A 79 -17.14 15.97 -3.79
CA SER A 79 -18.27 15.39 -3.05
C SER A 79 -17.79 14.52 -1.90
N PRO A 80 -18.59 14.32 -0.84
CA PRO A 80 -18.24 13.37 0.20
C PRO A 80 -18.22 11.96 -0.39
N HIS A 81 -17.01 11.45 -0.57
CA HIS A 81 -16.71 10.12 -1.05
C HIS A 81 -16.14 9.29 0.09
N TRP A 82 -16.68 8.09 0.25
CA TRP A 82 -16.08 7.09 1.13
C TRP A 82 -15.08 6.31 0.29
N TYR A 83 -13.95 5.90 0.89
CA TYR A 83 -13.04 4.98 0.23
C TYR A 83 -12.81 3.73 1.07
N ILE A 84 -12.58 2.62 0.39
CA ILE A 84 -12.05 1.39 0.97
C ILE A 84 -10.65 1.22 0.39
N SER A 85 -9.66 1.03 1.27
CA SER A 85 -8.29 0.78 0.87
C SER A 85 -7.87 -0.66 1.13
N ASP A 86 -7.34 -1.29 0.09
CA ASP A 86 -6.66 -2.57 0.16
C ASP A 86 -5.21 -2.34 0.63
N ARG A 87 -5.01 -2.45 1.96
CA ARG A 87 -3.86 -2.00 2.77
C ARG A 87 -3.96 -0.56 3.27
N SER A 88 -3.32 -0.27 4.39
CA SER A 88 -3.21 1.08 4.95
C SER A 88 -1.75 1.45 5.19
N GLY A 89 -1.49 2.69 5.58
CA GLY A 89 -0.15 3.17 5.93
C GLY A 89 0.54 2.39 7.07
N ILE A 90 -0.16 1.48 7.77
CA ILE A 90 0.42 0.63 8.80
C ILE A 90 1.27 -0.51 8.22
N ASP A 91 0.91 -1.04 7.05
CA ASP A 91 1.60 -2.19 6.47
C ASP A 91 3.09 -1.88 6.23
N PRO A 92 3.47 -0.74 5.59
CA PRO A 92 4.88 -0.40 5.38
C PRO A 92 5.68 -0.19 6.66
N ILE A 93 5.04 0.29 7.73
CA ILE A 93 5.68 0.46 9.04
C ILE A 93 5.99 -0.91 9.65
N ALA A 94 5.03 -1.84 9.61
CA ALA A 94 5.25 -3.20 10.07
C ALA A 94 6.35 -3.91 9.27
N TYR A 95 6.39 -3.73 7.94
CA TYR A 95 7.45 -4.30 7.11
C TYR A 95 8.81 -3.65 7.33
N THR A 96 8.86 -2.37 7.68
CA THR A 96 10.10 -1.70 8.08
C THR A 96 10.67 -2.37 9.32
N HIS A 97 9.84 -2.62 10.33
CA HIS A 97 10.28 -3.34 11.53
C HIS A 97 10.91 -4.69 11.18
N VAL A 98 10.26 -5.45 10.30
CA VAL A 98 10.67 -6.82 9.94
C VAL A 98 11.98 -6.86 9.17
N PHE A 99 12.20 -5.91 8.24
CA PHE A 99 13.35 -5.95 7.33
C PHE A 99 14.48 -4.98 7.67
N VAL A 100 14.22 -3.98 8.50
CA VAL A 100 15.18 -2.92 8.87
C VAL A 100 15.48 -2.94 10.37
N GLY A 101 14.52 -3.34 11.22
CA GLY A 101 14.63 -3.32 12.67
C GLY A 101 14.08 -2.03 13.31
N GLU A 102 14.18 -1.93 14.64
CA GLU A 102 13.61 -0.81 15.42
C GLU A 102 14.17 0.56 15.00
N GLU A 103 15.46 0.64 14.67
CA GLU A 103 16.12 1.86 14.16
C GLU A 103 15.45 2.38 12.87
N GLY A 104 14.97 1.48 12.01
CA GLY A 104 14.23 1.86 10.80
C GLY A 104 12.88 2.48 11.11
N ILE A 105 12.20 2.05 12.19
CA ILE A 105 10.92 2.65 12.61
C ILE A 105 11.15 4.06 13.16
N ALA A 106 12.23 4.28 13.91
CA ALA A 106 12.55 5.60 14.45
C ALA A 106 12.67 6.67 13.34
N CYS A 107 13.12 6.28 12.14
CA CYS A 107 13.15 7.17 10.98
C CYS A 107 11.76 7.61 10.48
N PHE A 108 10.67 6.92 10.80
CA PHE A 108 9.30 7.37 10.52
C PHE A 108 8.75 8.32 11.58
N GLY A 109 9.31 8.32 12.80
CA GLY A 109 8.86 9.17 13.91
C GLY A 109 9.20 10.66 13.76
N GLY A 110 10.05 11.03 12.81
CA GLY A 110 10.40 12.43 12.50
C GLY A 110 9.52 13.10 11.43
N LEU A 111 8.50 12.40 10.91
CA LEU A 111 7.58 12.89 9.87
C LEU A 111 6.23 13.38 10.42
N ALA A 112 6.08 13.46 11.75
CA ALA A 112 4.87 13.91 12.44
C ALA A 112 4.99 15.38 12.89
#